data_AF-A0A4Y2KSD4-F1
#
_entry.id   AF-A0A4Y2KSD4-F1
#
_cell.length_a   1.000
_cell.length_b   1.000
_cell.length_c   1.000
_cell.angle_alpha   90.00
_cell.angle_beta   90.00
_cell.angle_gamma   90.00
#
_symmetry.space_group_name_H-M   'P 1'
#
loop_
_entity.id
_entity.type
_entity.pdbx_description
1 polymer ?
#
loop_
_entity_poly.entity_id
_entity_poly.type
_entity_poly.pdbx_seq_one_letter_code
_entity_poly.pdbx_strand_id
1 'polypeptide(L)'
;MTLLLHCREADLSPDALIRHESWMSQERNHLLLQIFWIYLTRWEDIPAAYEALRLIWNSIPHPYISSAEIEKAYTGVLSSEEIKDIYEFYVEAVGEGTSEVQSRSLKHYCRTTMLSILWQSNQWLPEGIQQIGLPNKLQAYLKLKKAFKRKLEGNCTAHVFVNKRFHLGF
;
A
#
# COMPACT_ATOMS: atom_id res chain seq x y z
N MET A 1 17.92 13.30 4.69
CA MET A 1 17.55 14.31 5.72
C MET A 1 17.07 15.64 5.12
N THR A 2 16.82 15.70 3.80
CA THR A 2 16.38 16.92 3.08
C THR A 2 14.85 17.00 2.95
N LEU A 3 14.16 15.84 2.88
CA LEU A 3 12.70 15.73 2.74
C LEU A 3 11.91 16.34 3.91
N LEU A 4 12.44 16.28 5.14
CA LEU A 4 11.77 16.84 6.33
C LEU A 4 11.80 18.38 6.37
N LEU A 5 12.71 19.02 5.62
CA LEU A 5 12.84 20.48 5.62
C LEU A 5 11.89 21.14 4.60
N HIS A 6 11.50 20.45 3.51
CA HIS A 6 10.56 20.99 2.52
C HIS A 6 9.08 20.90 2.93
N CYS A 7 8.70 19.96 3.80
CA CYS A 7 7.32 19.88 4.31
C CYS A 7 6.91 21.05 5.23
N ARG A 8 7.83 21.96 5.57
CA ARG A 8 7.61 23.01 6.57
C ARG A 8 6.95 24.29 6.02
N GLU A 9 6.78 24.39 4.71
CA GLU A 9 6.18 25.54 4.02
C GLU A 9 4.90 25.18 3.26
N ALA A 10 4.16 24.17 3.71
CA ALA A 10 2.80 23.93 3.19
C ALA A 10 1.92 25.15 3.54
N ASP A 11 1.29 25.76 2.54
CA ASP A 11 0.28 26.80 2.76
C ASP A 11 -0.94 26.17 3.46
N LEU A 12 -1.01 26.37 4.77
CA LEU A 12 -2.11 25.92 5.64
C LEU A 12 -3.31 26.87 5.59
N SER A 13 -3.44 27.71 4.56
CA SER A 13 -4.59 28.59 4.38
C SER A 13 -5.91 27.82 4.46
N PRO A 14 -6.94 28.37 5.14
CA PRO A 14 -8.27 27.76 5.20
C PRO A 14 -8.84 27.41 3.83
N ASP A 15 -8.56 28.21 2.79
CA ASP A 15 -9.02 27.95 1.44
C ASP A 15 -8.29 26.76 0.78
N ALA A 16 -7.02 26.54 1.11
CA ALA A 16 -6.25 25.38 0.65
C ALA A 16 -6.76 24.09 1.31
N LEU A 17 -7.13 24.17 2.59
CA LEU A 17 -7.72 23.07 3.36
C LEU A 17 -9.14 22.71 2.86
N ILE A 18 -10.01 23.70 2.64
CA ILE A 18 -11.36 23.50 2.10
C ILE A 18 -11.32 22.91 0.68
N ARG A 19 -10.39 23.39 -0.17
CA ARG A 19 -10.17 22.79 -1.49
C ARG A 19 -9.75 21.33 -1.37
N HIS A 20 -8.88 20.99 -0.41
CA HIS A 20 -8.44 19.61 -0.19
C HIS A 20 -9.58 18.67 0.20
N GLU A 21 -10.47 19.10 1.08
CA GLU A 21 -11.65 18.33 1.48
C GLU A 21 -12.68 18.16 0.35
N SER A 22 -12.71 19.07 -0.64
CA SER A 22 -13.71 19.04 -1.71
C SER A 22 -13.41 18.06 -2.84
N TRP A 23 -12.17 17.60 -3.02
CA TRP A 23 -11.79 16.76 -4.19
C TRP A 23 -11.43 15.32 -3.85
N MET A 24 -11.19 14.99 -2.58
CA MET A 24 -10.73 13.66 -2.18
C MET A 24 -11.36 13.26 -0.84
N SER A 25 -11.83 12.01 -0.75
CA SER A 25 -12.36 11.50 0.52
C SER A 25 -11.25 11.36 1.58
N GLN A 26 -11.63 11.43 2.85
CA GLN A 26 -10.71 11.22 3.96
C GLN A 26 -9.98 9.87 3.87
N GLU A 27 -10.70 8.81 3.47
CA GLU A 27 -10.13 7.48 3.26
C GLU A 27 -9.05 7.49 2.18
N ARG A 28 -9.31 8.16 1.05
CA ARG A 28 -8.37 8.22 -0.07
C ARG A 28 -7.13 9.04 0.30
N ASN A 29 -7.31 10.14 1.04
CA ASN A 29 -6.19 10.92 1.58
C ASN A 29 -5.34 10.09 2.56
N HIS A 30 -5.98 9.30 3.42
CA HIS A 30 -5.27 8.42 4.35
C HIS A 30 -4.38 7.40 3.61
N LEU A 31 -4.86 6.84 2.51
CA LEU A 31 -4.07 5.91 1.68
C LEU A 31 -2.86 6.59 1.04
N LEU A 32 -2.99 7.84 0.57
CA LEU A 32 -1.87 8.61 0.04
C LEU A 32 -0.83 8.91 1.12
N LEU A 33 -1.26 9.26 2.32
CA LEU A 33 -0.37 9.47 3.47
C LEU A 33 0.36 8.18 3.86
N GLN A 34 -0.31 7.02 3.79
CA GLN A 34 0.35 5.73 4.03
C GLN A 34 1.46 5.45 3.00
N ILE A 35 1.19 5.67 1.71
CA ILE A 35 2.20 5.52 0.64
C ILE A 35 3.39 6.43 0.93
N PHE A 36 3.13 7.71 1.22
CA PHE A 36 4.16 8.69 1.49
C PHE A 36 4.99 8.34 2.73
N TRP A 37 4.34 7.95 3.82
CA TRP A 37 5.01 7.53 5.05
C TRP A 37 5.94 6.35 4.82
N ILE A 38 5.44 5.29 4.16
CA ILE A 38 6.25 4.09 3.86
C ILE A 38 7.42 4.46 2.94
N TYR A 39 7.21 5.34 1.96
CA TYR A 39 8.28 5.84 1.10
C TYR A 39 9.36 6.56 1.91
N LEU A 40 8.99 7.44 2.85
CA LEU A 40 9.96 8.16 3.68
C LEU A 40 10.79 7.23 4.58
N THR A 41 10.16 6.20 5.15
CA THR A 41 10.82 5.25 6.06
C THR A 41 11.50 4.08 5.34
N ARG A 42 11.40 3.98 4.00
CA ARG A 42 11.89 2.83 3.23
C ARG A 42 13.38 2.53 3.39
N TRP A 43 14.17 3.56 3.69
CA TRP A 43 15.63 3.44 3.77
C TRP A 43 16.10 2.59 4.95
N GLU A 44 15.25 2.36 5.95
CA GLU A 44 15.55 1.49 7.09
C GLU A 44 15.55 0.02 6.68
N ASP A 45 14.59 -0.39 5.86
CA ASP A 45 14.49 -1.74 5.29
C ASP A 45 13.67 -1.68 3.98
N ILE A 46 14.39 -1.57 2.86
CA ILE A 46 13.79 -1.43 1.54
C ILE A 46 12.88 -2.63 1.22
N PRO A 47 13.33 -3.89 1.32
CA PRO A 47 12.45 -5.04 1.08
C PRO A 47 11.18 -5.04 1.94
N ALA A 48 11.29 -4.69 3.23
CA ALA A 48 10.13 -4.63 4.11
C ALA A 48 9.15 -3.53 3.72
N ALA A 49 9.63 -2.37 3.26
CA ALA A 49 8.77 -1.27 2.81
C ALA A 49 7.93 -1.66 1.58
N TYR A 50 8.57 -2.26 0.56
CA TYR A 50 7.86 -2.79 -0.61
C TYR A 50 6.83 -3.85 -0.22
N GLU A 51 7.22 -4.79 0.64
CA GLU A 51 6.33 -5.85 1.10
C GLU A 51 5.17 -5.30 1.94
N ALA A 52 5.43 -4.34 2.83
CA ALA A 52 4.39 -3.70 3.64
C ALA A 52 3.35 -3.00 2.76
N LEU A 53 3.81 -2.18 1.80
CA LEU A 53 2.91 -1.52 0.87
C LEU A 53 2.12 -2.54 0.04
N ARG A 54 2.79 -3.58 -0.47
CA ARG A 54 2.14 -4.68 -1.19
C ARG A 54 1.05 -5.36 -0.34
N LEU A 55 1.32 -5.63 0.93
CA LEU A 55 0.38 -6.31 1.84
C LEU A 55 -0.84 -5.43 2.13
N ILE A 56 -0.63 -4.15 2.45
CA ILE A 56 -1.71 -3.17 2.64
C ILE A 56 -2.57 -3.08 1.39
N TRP A 57 -1.93 -2.94 0.22
CA TRP A 57 -2.67 -2.77 -1.03
C TRP A 57 -3.39 -4.04 -1.49
N ASN A 58 -2.98 -5.21 -1.00
CA ASN A 58 -3.66 -6.48 -1.27
C ASN A 58 -4.77 -6.81 -0.24
N SER A 59 -4.89 -6.06 0.87
CA SER A 59 -5.92 -6.27 1.89
C SER A 59 -7.12 -5.34 1.75
N ILE A 60 -7.02 -4.28 0.95
CA ILE A 60 -8.09 -3.28 0.77
C ILE A 60 -8.79 -3.38 -0.60
N PRO A 61 -10.10 -3.10 -0.69
CA PRO A 61 -10.86 -3.14 -1.95
C PRO A 61 -10.69 -1.88 -2.82
N HIS A 62 -9.83 -0.95 -2.42
CA HIS A 62 -9.71 0.36 -3.06
C HIS A 62 -9.11 0.27 -4.49
N PRO A 63 -9.60 1.13 -5.42
CA PRO A 63 -8.97 1.35 -6.73
C PRO A 63 -7.49 1.71 -6.59
N TYR A 64 -6.70 1.44 -7.63
CA TYR A 64 -5.31 1.91 -7.66
C TYR A 64 -5.24 3.44 -7.54
N ILE A 65 -4.20 3.96 -6.87
CA ILE A 65 -3.86 5.38 -6.94
C ILE A 65 -3.25 5.65 -8.33
N SER A 66 -3.75 6.68 -9.00
CA SER A 66 -3.16 7.15 -10.27
C SER A 66 -2.01 8.13 -10.03
N SER A 67 -1.13 8.29 -11.02
CA SER A 67 -0.07 9.33 -10.95
C SER A 67 -0.67 10.73 -10.76
N ALA A 68 -1.80 11.03 -11.39
CA ALA A 68 -2.50 12.31 -11.26
C ALA A 68 -3.04 12.55 -9.83
N GLU A 69 -3.45 11.50 -9.10
CA GLU A 69 -3.86 11.65 -7.71
C GLU A 69 -2.67 12.01 -6.81
N ILE A 70 -1.51 11.39 -7.00
CA ILE A 70 -0.28 11.71 -6.24
C ILE A 70 0.20 13.12 -6.59
N GLU A 71 0.25 13.45 -7.88
CA GLU A 71 0.63 14.77 -8.35
C GLU A 71 -0.26 15.83 -7.73
N LYS A 72 -1.58 15.70 -7.85
CA LYS A 72 -2.52 16.67 -7.30
C LYS A 72 -2.43 16.80 -5.77
N ALA A 73 -2.15 15.71 -5.06
CA ALA A 73 -2.05 15.73 -3.60
C ALA A 73 -0.78 16.40 -3.07
N TYR A 74 0.31 16.36 -3.84
CA TYR A 74 1.62 16.85 -3.38
C TYR A 74 2.21 17.97 -4.25
N THR A 75 1.46 18.47 -5.24
CA THR A 75 1.85 19.63 -6.04
C THR A 75 2.11 20.83 -5.12
N GLY A 76 3.27 21.48 -5.30
CA GLY A 76 3.68 22.62 -4.49
C GLY A 76 4.32 22.25 -3.14
N VAL A 77 4.31 20.96 -2.76
CA VAL A 77 5.02 20.44 -1.57
C VAL A 77 6.25 19.62 -1.98
N LEU A 78 6.13 18.83 -3.05
CA LEU A 78 7.18 17.97 -3.58
C LEU A 78 7.57 18.39 -4.99
N SER A 79 8.82 18.12 -5.37
CA SER A 79 9.28 18.31 -6.75
C SER A 79 8.63 17.28 -7.69
N SER A 80 8.62 17.59 -8.98
CA SER A 80 8.13 16.64 -10.00
C SER A 80 8.94 15.34 -10.02
N GLU A 81 10.25 15.40 -9.74
CA GLU A 81 11.08 14.19 -9.57
C GLU A 81 10.66 13.38 -8.35
N GLU A 82 10.40 14.02 -7.21
CA GLU A 82 9.98 13.32 -5.98
C GLU A 82 8.61 12.65 -6.14
N ILE A 83 7.65 13.34 -6.78
CA ILE A 83 6.32 12.80 -7.11
C ILE A 83 6.46 11.57 -8.00
N LYS A 84 7.33 11.65 -9.02
CA LYS A 84 7.61 10.53 -9.93
C LYS A 84 8.22 9.35 -9.17
N ASP A 85 9.21 9.58 -8.33
CA ASP A 85 9.87 8.53 -7.53
C ASP A 85 8.89 7.82 -6.58
N ILE A 86 7.97 8.57 -5.95
CA ILE A 86 6.92 7.99 -5.09
C ILE A 86 5.98 7.12 -5.92
N TYR A 87 5.57 7.59 -7.09
CA TYR A 87 4.68 6.83 -7.95
C TYR A 87 5.35 5.55 -8.48
N GLU A 88 6.62 5.62 -8.89
CA GLU A 88 7.40 4.44 -9.32
C GLU A 88 7.54 3.41 -8.19
N PHE A 89 7.88 3.86 -6.98
CA PHE A 89 7.91 3.02 -5.78
C PHE A 89 6.56 2.31 -5.54
N TYR A 90 5.46 3.06 -5.63
CA TYR A 90 4.12 2.52 -5.46
C TYR A 90 3.78 1.46 -6.51
N VAL A 91 4.02 1.74 -7.79
CA VAL A 91 3.72 0.82 -8.90
C VAL A 91 4.55 -0.46 -8.78
N GLU A 92 5.82 -0.35 -8.45
CA GLU A 92 6.71 -1.51 -8.29
C GLU A 92 6.29 -2.39 -7.09
N ALA A 93 5.90 -1.79 -5.96
CA ALA A 93 5.41 -2.54 -4.80
C ALA A 93 4.07 -3.26 -5.06
N VAL A 94 3.15 -2.58 -5.73
CA VAL A 94 1.80 -3.08 -5.97
C VAL A 94 1.75 -4.05 -7.15
N GLY A 95 2.65 -3.88 -8.13
CA GLY A 95 2.77 -4.71 -9.33
C GLY A 95 1.82 -4.32 -10.47
N GLU A 96 1.05 -3.24 -10.32
CA GLU A 96 0.15 -2.68 -11.32
C GLU A 96 0.19 -1.15 -11.21
N GLY A 97 0.33 -0.46 -12.35
CA GLY A 97 0.38 1.00 -12.44
C GLY A 97 -0.50 1.49 -13.58
N THR A 98 -1.24 2.58 -13.34
CA THR A 98 -2.22 3.12 -14.29
C THR A 98 -2.19 4.66 -14.25
N SER A 99 -2.19 5.29 -15.41
CA SER A 99 -2.25 6.76 -15.52
C SER A 99 -3.59 7.32 -15.02
N GLU A 100 -4.64 6.50 -15.02
CA GLU A 100 -5.98 6.82 -14.54
C GLU A 100 -6.42 5.90 -13.40
N VAL A 101 -7.43 6.31 -12.64
CA VAL A 101 -7.99 5.50 -11.55
C VAL A 101 -8.66 4.27 -12.15
N GLN A 102 -8.09 3.09 -11.91
CA GLN A 102 -8.67 1.82 -12.36
C GLN A 102 -9.26 1.04 -11.20
N SER A 103 -10.46 0.51 -11.44
CA SER A 103 -11.10 -0.44 -10.55
C SER A 103 -10.30 -1.74 -10.49
N ARG A 104 -10.32 -2.39 -9.32
CA ARG A 104 -9.67 -3.69 -9.14
C ARG A 104 -10.44 -4.79 -9.85
N SER A 105 -9.73 -5.87 -10.17
CA SER A 105 -10.39 -7.07 -10.70
C SER A 105 -11.44 -7.62 -9.72
N LEU A 106 -12.51 -8.22 -10.25
CA LEU A 106 -13.52 -8.91 -9.43
C LEU A 106 -12.88 -9.92 -8.48
N LYS A 107 -11.82 -10.60 -8.92
CA LYS A 107 -11.07 -11.56 -8.11
C LYS A 107 -10.48 -10.92 -6.85
N HIS A 108 -9.97 -9.68 -6.95
CA HIS A 108 -9.45 -8.92 -5.82
C HIS A 108 -10.57 -8.43 -4.88
N TYR A 109 -11.72 -8.03 -5.44
CA TYR A 109 -12.88 -7.68 -4.63
C TYR A 109 -13.40 -8.89 -3.83
N CYS A 110 -13.49 -10.07 -4.45
CA CYS A 110 -13.79 -11.32 -3.75
C CYS A 110 -12.76 -11.60 -2.65
N ARG A 111 -11.46 -11.42 -2.93
CA ARG A 111 -10.38 -11.61 -1.94
C ARG A 111 -10.62 -10.80 -0.68
N THR A 112 -10.77 -9.49 -0.83
CA THR A 112 -10.89 -8.54 0.29
C THR A 112 -12.18 -8.76 1.07
N THR A 113 -13.27 -9.08 0.38
CA THR A 113 -14.54 -9.50 1.01
C THR A 113 -14.36 -10.75 1.87
N MET A 114 -13.69 -11.79 1.33
CA MET A 114 -13.43 -13.02 2.10
C MET A 114 -12.53 -12.77 3.29
N LEU A 115 -11.48 -11.96 3.15
CA LEU A 115 -10.60 -11.60 4.27
C LEU A 115 -11.36 -10.85 5.37
N SER A 116 -12.30 -9.97 5.00
CA SER A 116 -13.18 -9.26 5.94
C SER A 116 -14.09 -10.22 6.70
N ILE A 117 -14.74 -11.18 6.02
CA ILE A 117 -15.59 -12.20 6.65
C ILE A 117 -14.77 -13.08 7.62
N LEU A 118 -13.56 -13.47 7.23
CA LEU A 118 -12.65 -14.24 8.09
C LEU A 118 -12.27 -13.46 9.36
N TRP A 119 -11.96 -12.17 9.20
CA TRP A 119 -11.69 -11.27 10.32
C TRP A 119 -12.88 -11.16 11.27
N GLN A 120 -14.08 -10.91 10.72
CA GLN A 120 -15.33 -10.77 11.50
C GLN A 120 -15.73 -12.06 12.22
N SER A 121 -15.34 -13.22 11.70
CA SER A 121 -15.61 -14.53 12.32
C SER A 121 -14.52 -14.99 13.30
N ASN A 122 -13.60 -14.10 13.69
CA ASN A 122 -12.44 -14.38 14.56
C ASN A 122 -11.52 -15.50 14.03
N GLN A 123 -11.54 -15.73 12.72
CA GLN A 123 -10.67 -16.69 12.05
C GLN A 123 -9.39 -15.99 11.61
N TRP A 124 -8.44 -15.87 12.55
CA TRP A 124 -7.15 -15.20 12.34
C TRP A 124 -6.39 -15.74 11.13
N LEU A 125 -5.76 -14.84 10.37
CA LEU A 125 -4.92 -15.21 9.23
C LEU A 125 -3.51 -15.58 9.71
N PRO A 126 -2.86 -16.62 9.13
CA PRO A 126 -3.31 -17.47 8.02
C PRO A 126 -4.13 -18.72 8.41
N GLU A 127 -4.33 -18.99 9.70
CA GLU A 127 -4.92 -20.24 10.21
C GLU A 127 -6.38 -20.39 9.76
N GLY A 128 -7.16 -19.32 9.78
CA GLY A 128 -8.55 -19.25 9.35
C GLY A 128 -8.76 -19.68 7.90
N ILE A 129 -7.82 -19.33 7.01
CA ILE A 129 -7.87 -19.73 5.59
C ILE A 129 -7.76 -21.26 5.44
N GLN A 130 -7.06 -21.94 6.34
CA GLN A 130 -6.91 -23.40 6.26
C GLN A 130 -8.18 -24.14 6.72
N GLN A 131 -9.02 -23.48 7.52
CA GLN A 131 -10.21 -24.09 8.14
C GLN A 131 -11.47 -24.01 7.26
N ILE A 132 -11.53 -23.07 6.31
CA ILE A 132 -12.70 -22.83 5.44
C ILE A 132 -12.90 -23.85 4.30
N GLY A 133 -12.09 -24.92 4.22
CA GLY A 133 -12.30 -26.01 3.26
C GLY A 133 -12.12 -25.64 1.78
N LEU A 134 -11.53 -24.48 1.47
CA LEU A 134 -11.30 -24.07 0.08
C LEU A 134 -10.23 -24.91 -0.61
N PRO A 135 -10.29 -25.07 -1.94
CA PRO A 135 -9.18 -25.62 -2.72
C PRO A 135 -7.85 -24.90 -2.45
N ASN A 136 -6.75 -25.65 -2.41
CA ASN A 136 -5.39 -25.14 -2.12
C ASN A 136 -5.01 -23.92 -2.97
N LYS A 137 -5.43 -23.87 -4.24
CA LYS A 137 -5.17 -22.74 -5.14
C LYS A 137 -5.85 -21.45 -4.67
N LEU A 138 -7.06 -21.53 -4.14
CA LEU A 138 -7.79 -20.38 -3.60
C LEU A 138 -7.25 -19.98 -2.23
N GLN A 139 -6.89 -20.94 -1.38
CA GLN A 139 -6.20 -20.65 -0.12
C GLN A 139 -4.87 -19.92 -0.36
N ALA A 140 -4.06 -20.39 -1.31
CA ALA A 140 -2.81 -19.74 -1.70
C ALA A 140 -3.04 -18.34 -2.25
N TYR A 141 -4.13 -18.13 -3.00
CA TYR A 141 -4.51 -16.80 -3.43
C TYR A 141 -4.83 -15.91 -2.23
N LEU A 142 -5.69 -16.33 -1.29
CA LEU A 142 -6.08 -15.54 -0.11
C LEU A 142 -4.91 -15.22 0.83
N LYS A 143 -3.91 -16.10 0.91
CA LYS A 143 -2.66 -15.83 1.62
C LYS A 143 -1.97 -14.63 0.97
N LEU A 144 -1.76 -13.56 1.74
CA LEU A 144 -1.15 -12.32 1.26
C LEU A 144 0.36 -12.47 0.96
N LYS A 145 0.97 -13.59 1.39
CA LYS A 145 2.37 -13.92 1.15
C LYS A 145 2.59 -14.34 -0.31
N LYS A 146 3.32 -13.55 -1.09
CA LYS A 146 4.04 -14.04 -2.26
C LYS A 146 5.49 -14.32 -1.84
N ALA A 147 6.07 -15.41 -2.34
CA ALA A 147 7.51 -15.56 -2.28
C ALA A 147 8.13 -14.44 -3.12
N PHE A 148 8.90 -13.55 -2.49
CA PHE A 148 9.67 -12.52 -3.17
C PHE A 148 10.78 -13.21 -3.99
N LYS A 149 10.45 -13.65 -5.22
CA LYS A 149 11.45 -14.18 -6.15
C LYS A 149 12.20 -13.00 -6.74
N ARG A 150 13.31 -12.61 -6.11
CA ARG A 150 14.28 -11.74 -6.77
C ARG A 150 14.89 -12.52 -7.94
N LYS A 151 14.79 -11.97 -9.15
CA LYS A 151 15.83 -12.15 -10.15
C LYS A 151 16.96 -11.17 -9.80
N LEU A 152 17.62 -11.41 -8.67
CA LEU A 152 18.91 -10.79 -8.38
C LEU A 152 19.94 -11.90 -8.50
N GLU A 153 20.54 -11.96 -9.68
CA GLU A 153 21.89 -12.50 -9.82
C GLU A 153 22.80 -11.65 -8.93
N GLY A 154 23.45 -12.29 -7.95
CA GLY A 154 24.34 -11.62 -7.00
C GLY A 154 23.96 -11.89 -5.55
N ASN A 155 24.46 -13.02 -5.05
CA ASN A 155 24.68 -13.39 -3.65
C ASN A 155 24.20 -12.38 -2.59
N CYS A 156 23.17 -12.77 -1.81
CA CYS A 156 23.23 -12.73 -0.35
C CYS A 156 22.00 -13.40 0.26
N THR A 157 22.29 -14.12 1.35
CA THR A 157 21.49 -15.08 2.12
C THR A 157 20.08 -14.62 2.47
N ALA A 158 19.11 -15.51 2.26
CA ALA A 158 17.72 -15.33 2.66
C ALA A 158 17.58 -15.46 4.17
N HIS A 159 17.39 -14.34 4.88
CA HIS A 159 16.84 -14.36 6.22
C HIS A 159 15.32 -14.35 6.13
N VAL A 160 14.73 -15.48 6.51
CA VAL A 160 13.29 -15.67 6.69
C VAL A 160 12.86 -14.83 7.90
N PHE A 161 12.14 -13.74 7.69
CA PHE A 161 11.53 -12.99 8.80
C PHE A 161 10.23 -13.67 9.24
N VAL A 162 10.30 -14.29 10.43
CA VAL A 162 9.14 -14.75 11.20
C VAL A 162 8.54 -13.55 11.93
N ASN A 163 7.36 -13.16 11.44
CA ASN A 163 6.22 -12.54 12.13
C ASN A 163 6.48 -12.01 13.56
N LYS A 164 6.56 -10.69 13.73
CA LYS A 164 6.27 -10.01 15.00
C LYS A 164 5.00 -9.17 14.84
N ARG A 165 3.98 -9.59 15.60
CA ARG A 165 2.72 -8.90 15.96
C ARG A 165 2.59 -7.46 15.47
N PHE A 166 1.68 -7.24 14.52
CA PHE A 166 0.98 -5.96 14.40
C PHE A 166 -0.31 -6.05 15.21
N HIS A 167 -0.31 -5.47 16.41
CA HIS A 167 -1.53 -5.02 17.06
C HIS A 167 -1.93 -3.71 16.39
N LEU A 168 -2.89 -3.76 15.46
CA LEU A 168 -3.61 -2.57 15.02
C LEU A 168 -5.03 -2.72 15.58
N GLY A 169 -5.30 -1.96 16.64
CA GLY A 169 -6.65 -1.64 17.05
C GLY A 169 -7.15 -0.51 16.16
N PHE A 170 -8.18 -0.80 15.38
CA PHE A 170 -9.16 0.14 14.88
C PHE A 170 -10.52 -0.46 15.21
#